data_AF-A0A6C0JDY1-F1
#
_entry.id   AF-A0A6C0JDY1-F1
#
_cell.length_a   1.000
_cell.length_b   1.000
_cell.length_c   1.000
_cell.angle_alpha   90.00
_cell.angle_beta   90.00
_cell.angle_gamma   90.00
#
_symmetry.space_group_name_H-M   'P 1'
#
loop_
_entity.id
_entity.type
_entity.pdbx_description
1 polymer ?
#
loop_
_entity_poly.entity_id
_entity_poly.type
_entity_poly.pdbx_seq_one_letter_code
_entity_poly.pdbx_strand_id
1 'polypeptide(L)'
;MENKLLLDNYRKKPNVIPPVVYQTWHTKDMHPIWDEQFKVMKERNKHIKFVLFTDEECRGYIKTNFDSEVLWAYDMLAPTAYKADLWRYCVLYKEGGIYLDIKLICYELDLLRKEEFLRVDDLKSNKVSPGYNIETYSDENYINSHDTVNGLWQAVMASQKGSKILKAAIDNIIKNIVNQYYGYNSLCPTGPQLIYDIAIKFNVEYINMKLEQPYVNNNNNNTILVTFFGFPIIKVIDFYRENLDYNFKKLYNHDSKYYSKLWLEKAIYNTNELNYYYKATAYIFKKYKNIHNVCKIDKYNYLFENNIAFDYSNDNMLYLKNPYAAYFFTLYNKKTSEIKNIKTPFLVKKTVSGLLDAKIGPNNIVTFKAINNNQQVTVIINNRSQIANKKLWIPIENNDISFFKNQNKNIYAILSWYPSIEVCLYESNYNKYNFTNKKIICEGNSLIHTTWVSHGISINNEIWFLGRKTLRKRSYTTNLHISYTYQWVVLDEKLKSLIKSETFYIEKKYVNKVSHIAYNKNLDCIVVYSTCANKCYCEYYYKMEAMDDLMWFE
;
A
#
# COMPACT_ATOMS: atom_id res chain seq x y z
N MET A 1 -45.86 -6.42 -25.58
CA MET A 1 -46.15 -5.02 -25.96
C MET A 1 -45.58 -4.05 -24.93
N GLU A 2 -45.76 -4.31 -23.63
CA GLU A 2 -45.24 -3.50 -22.51
C GLU A 2 -43.70 -3.35 -22.47
N ASN A 3 -42.94 -4.45 -22.53
CA ASN A 3 -41.46 -4.38 -22.54
C ASN A 3 -40.87 -3.56 -23.69
N LYS A 4 -41.52 -3.60 -24.87
CA LYS A 4 -41.09 -2.80 -26.02
C LYS A 4 -41.28 -1.31 -25.73
N LEU A 5 -42.42 -0.93 -25.17
CA LEU A 5 -42.71 0.45 -24.76
C LEU A 5 -41.73 0.93 -23.67
N LEU A 6 -41.39 0.08 -22.70
CA LEU A 6 -40.39 0.39 -21.66
C LEU A 6 -39.01 0.63 -22.28
N LEU A 7 -38.56 -0.23 -23.20
CA LEU A 7 -37.31 -0.06 -23.92
C LEU A 7 -37.30 1.22 -24.77
N ASP A 8 -38.38 1.49 -25.50
CA ASP A 8 -38.51 2.69 -26.34
C ASP A 8 -38.53 3.99 -25.50
N ASN A 9 -39.12 3.96 -24.31
CA ASN A 9 -39.04 5.08 -23.37
C ASN A 9 -37.62 5.24 -22.80
N TYR A 10 -36.93 4.13 -22.52
CA TYR A 10 -35.55 4.18 -22.05
C TYR A 10 -34.57 4.75 -23.08
N ARG A 11 -34.76 4.44 -24.38
CA ARG A 11 -33.98 5.00 -25.49
C ARG A 11 -33.99 6.53 -25.50
N LYS A 12 -35.12 7.14 -25.08
CA LYS A 12 -35.32 8.60 -25.02
C LYS A 12 -34.59 9.27 -23.85
N LYS A 13 -34.09 8.53 -22.85
CA LYS A 13 -33.27 9.11 -21.78
C LYS A 13 -32.03 9.81 -22.37
N PRO A 14 -31.51 10.89 -21.76
CA PRO A 14 -30.27 11.51 -22.21
C PRO A 14 -29.07 10.57 -22.03
N ASN A 15 -28.08 10.69 -22.92
CA ASN A 15 -26.79 10.03 -22.73
C ASN A 15 -25.97 10.84 -21.72
N VAL A 16 -25.70 10.27 -20.55
CA VAL A 16 -24.95 10.92 -19.46
C VAL A 16 -23.50 10.41 -19.35
N ILE A 17 -23.16 9.36 -20.11
CA ILE A 17 -21.82 8.77 -20.17
C ILE A 17 -21.12 9.14 -21.50
N PRO A 18 -19.80 9.44 -21.48
CA PRO A 18 -19.00 9.70 -22.68
C PRO A 18 -19.14 8.62 -23.78
N PRO A 19 -19.21 8.98 -25.07
CA PRO A 19 -19.33 8.05 -26.20
C PRO A 19 -17.98 7.38 -26.54
N VAL A 20 -17.42 6.63 -25.60
CA VAL A 20 -16.17 5.87 -25.79
C VAL A 20 -16.26 4.50 -25.15
N VAL A 21 -15.80 3.48 -25.88
CA VAL A 21 -15.63 2.10 -25.43
C VAL A 21 -14.15 1.81 -25.22
N TYR A 22 -13.82 1.28 -24.05
CA TYR A 22 -12.51 0.80 -23.68
C TYR A 22 -12.52 -0.72 -23.61
N GLN A 23 -11.52 -1.33 -24.24
CA GLN A 23 -11.30 -2.77 -24.23
C GLN A 23 -9.81 -3.04 -23.99
N THR A 24 -9.48 -4.23 -23.49
CA THR A 24 -8.09 -4.67 -23.33
C THR A 24 -7.92 -6.10 -23.85
N TRP A 25 -6.78 -6.36 -24.48
CA TRP A 25 -6.35 -7.68 -24.91
C TRP A 25 -4.84 -7.72 -25.07
N HIS A 26 -4.20 -8.88 -24.89
CA HIS A 26 -2.74 -9.00 -24.97
C HIS A 26 -2.15 -8.56 -26.32
N THR A 27 -2.95 -8.52 -27.39
CA THR A 27 -2.53 -8.07 -28.73
C THR A 27 -3.64 -7.30 -29.45
N LYS A 28 -3.26 -6.55 -30.49
CA LYS A 28 -4.20 -5.91 -31.44
C LYS A 28 -4.40 -6.72 -32.72
N ASP A 29 -3.60 -7.76 -32.95
CA ASP A 29 -3.79 -8.72 -34.05
C ASP A 29 -4.90 -9.69 -33.65
N MET A 30 -6.09 -9.61 -34.25
CA MET A 30 -7.25 -10.45 -33.88
C MET A 30 -7.57 -11.46 -34.98
N HIS A 31 -8.24 -12.55 -34.63
CA HIS A 31 -8.73 -13.49 -35.64
C HIS A 31 -9.68 -12.78 -36.62
N PRO A 32 -9.57 -13.00 -37.96
CA PRO A 32 -10.39 -12.28 -38.96
C PRO A 32 -11.90 -12.36 -38.74
N ILE A 33 -12.40 -13.50 -38.24
CA ILE A 33 -13.83 -13.69 -37.88
C ILE A 33 -14.28 -12.73 -36.78
N TRP A 34 -13.41 -12.43 -35.81
CA TRP A 34 -13.72 -11.49 -34.73
C TRP A 34 -13.68 -10.06 -35.26
N ASP A 35 -12.68 -9.74 -36.10
CA ASP A 35 -12.55 -8.44 -36.75
C ASP A 35 -13.77 -8.06 -37.58
N GLU A 36 -14.34 -9.01 -38.34
CA GLU A 36 -15.56 -8.77 -39.11
C GLU A 36 -16.74 -8.42 -38.21
N GLN A 37 -16.92 -9.15 -37.11
CA GLN A 37 -17.98 -8.88 -36.14
C GLN A 37 -17.77 -7.54 -35.42
N PHE A 38 -16.53 -7.21 -35.05
CA PHE A 38 -16.20 -5.90 -34.48
C PHE A 38 -16.44 -4.76 -35.46
N LYS A 39 -16.13 -4.93 -36.75
CA LYS A 39 -16.44 -3.95 -37.80
C LYS A 39 -17.94 -3.69 -37.84
N VAL A 40 -18.77 -4.73 -37.86
CA VAL A 40 -20.24 -4.58 -37.83
C VAL A 40 -20.71 -3.81 -36.59
N MET A 41 -20.17 -4.13 -35.41
CA MET A 41 -20.50 -3.41 -34.17
C MET A 41 -20.10 -1.92 -34.26
N LYS A 42 -18.87 -1.63 -34.73
CA LYS A 42 -18.34 -0.27 -34.85
C LYS A 42 -19.12 0.55 -35.88
N GLU A 43 -19.48 -0.02 -37.02
CA GLU A 43 -20.28 0.65 -38.04
C GLU A 43 -21.68 1.03 -37.54
N ARG A 44 -22.34 0.12 -36.79
CA ARG A 44 -23.64 0.41 -36.16
C ARG A 44 -23.56 1.49 -35.09
N ASN A 45 -22.38 1.68 -34.49
CA ASN A 45 -22.14 2.63 -33.41
C ASN A 45 -21.06 3.66 -33.80
N LYS A 46 -21.06 4.14 -35.06
CA LYS A 46 -20.01 5.02 -35.61
C LYS A 46 -19.81 6.34 -34.88
N HIS A 47 -20.78 6.77 -34.10
CA HIS A 47 -20.72 7.95 -33.23
C HIS A 47 -20.01 7.71 -31.89
N ILE A 48 -19.58 6.46 -31.63
CA ILE A 48 -18.88 6.04 -30.41
C ILE A 48 -17.45 5.66 -30.77
N LYS A 49 -16.49 6.22 -30.04
CA LYS A 49 -15.07 5.90 -30.20
C LYS A 49 -14.76 4.54 -29.58
N PHE A 50 -13.95 3.72 -30.24
CA PHE A 50 -13.43 2.47 -29.68
C PHE A 50 -11.94 2.58 -29.43
N VAL A 51 -11.48 2.18 -28.24
CA VAL A 51 -10.07 2.17 -27.86
C VAL A 51 -9.72 0.80 -27.28
N LEU A 52 -8.76 0.14 -27.93
CA LEU A 52 -8.21 -1.14 -27.49
C LEU A 52 -6.80 -0.92 -26.93
N PHE A 53 -6.59 -1.38 -25.70
CA PHE A 53 -5.30 -1.37 -25.02
C PHE A 53 -4.65 -2.76 -25.04
N THR A 54 -3.33 -2.82 -25.20
CA THR A 54 -2.53 -4.00 -24.82
C THR A 54 -2.23 -4.02 -23.33
N ASP A 55 -1.68 -5.13 -22.82
CA ASP A 55 -1.27 -5.23 -21.41
C ASP A 55 -0.20 -4.17 -21.06
N GLU A 56 0.75 -3.91 -21.96
CA GLU A 56 1.75 -2.85 -21.79
C GLU A 56 1.12 -1.46 -21.79
N GLU A 57 0.16 -1.21 -22.68
CA GLU A 57 -0.56 0.05 -22.76
C GLU A 57 -1.43 0.26 -21.50
N CYS A 58 -2.03 -0.80 -20.97
CA CYS A 58 -2.77 -0.76 -19.69
C CYS A 58 -1.88 -0.32 -18.54
N ARG A 59 -0.69 -0.94 -18.41
CA ARG A 59 0.29 -0.56 -17.39
C ARG A 59 0.79 0.88 -17.58
N GLY A 60 1.14 1.25 -18.81
CA GLY A 60 1.60 2.60 -19.16
C GLY A 60 0.56 3.68 -18.89
N TYR A 61 -0.71 3.37 -19.15
CA TYR A 61 -1.84 4.24 -18.84
C TYR A 61 -1.96 4.51 -17.33
N ILE A 62 -1.87 3.47 -16.50
CA ILE A 62 -1.90 3.60 -15.03
C ILE A 62 -0.72 4.43 -14.55
N LYS A 63 0.51 4.13 -15.02
CA LYS A 63 1.73 4.88 -14.67
C LYS A 63 1.62 6.37 -14.96
N THR A 64 0.92 6.75 -16.03
CA THR A 64 0.80 8.15 -16.47
C THR A 64 -0.32 8.90 -15.76
N ASN A 65 -1.41 8.22 -15.38
CA ASN A 65 -2.65 8.87 -14.95
C ASN A 65 -2.98 8.74 -13.45
N PHE A 66 -2.30 7.84 -12.74
CA PHE A 66 -2.57 7.50 -11.34
C PHE A 66 -1.31 7.59 -10.47
N ASP A 67 -1.51 7.68 -9.16
CA ASP A 67 -0.41 7.65 -8.19
C ASP A 67 0.34 6.32 -8.24
N SER A 68 1.61 6.35 -7.80
CA SER A 68 2.49 5.17 -7.79
C SER A 68 1.94 3.98 -6.99
N GLU A 69 1.04 4.22 -6.03
CA GLU A 69 0.34 3.18 -5.28
C GLU A 69 -0.58 2.32 -6.17
N VAL A 70 -1.22 2.91 -7.18
CA VAL A 70 -2.09 2.16 -8.12
C VAL A 70 -1.25 1.36 -9.11
N LEU A 71 -0.13 1.94 -9.59
CA LEU A 71 0.82 1.21 -10.44
C LEU A 71 1.44 0.02 -9.70
N TRP A 72 1.84 0.23 -8.44
CA TRP A 72 2.31 -0.84 -7.57
C TRP A 72 1.26 -1.95 -7.43
N ALA A 73 -0.01 -1.59 -7.18
CA ALA A 73 -1.08 -2.57 -7.07
C ALA A 73 -1.26 -3.38 -8.37
N TYR A 74 -1.17 -2.73 -9.54
CA TYR A 74 -1.22 -3.41 -10.82
C TYR A 74 -0.08 -4.41 -11.02
N ASP A 75 1.15 -4.03 -10.64
CA ASP A 75 2.33 -4.88 -10.77
C ASP A 75 2.33 -6.06 -9.79
N MET A 76 1.69 -5.89 -8.63
CA MET A 76 1.55 -6.94 -7.62
C MET A 76 0.53 -8.01 -7.99
N LEU A 77 -0.42 -7.75 -8.87
CA LEU A 77 -1.39 -8.77 -9.28
C LEU A 77 -0.73 -9.73 -10.27
N ALA A 78 -0.63 -11.01 -9.93
CA ALA A 78 -0.03 -12.01 -10.81
C ALA A 78 -0.93 -12.33 -12.03
N PRO A 79 -2.25 -12.58 -11.86
CA PRO A 79 -3.11 -12.94 -12.99
C PRO A 79 -3.41 -11.72 -13.88
N THR A 80 -3.28 -11.88 -15.20
CA THR A 80 -3.66 -10.85 -16.19
C THR A 80 -5.13 -10.46 -16.09
N ALA A 81 -6.02 -11.40 -15.76
CA ALA A 81 -7.43 -11.12 -15.50
C ALA A 81 -7.64 -10.12 -14.34
N TYR A 82 -6.91 -10.28 -13.23
CA TYR A 82 -6.98 -9.35 -12.09
C TYR A 82 -6.38 -7.99 -12.45
N LYS A 83 -5.32 -7.96 -13.26
CA LYS A 83 -4.77 -6.71 -13.81
C LYS A 83 -5.82 -5.97 -14.65
N ALA A 84 -6.57 -6.69 -15.49
CA ALA A 84 -7.66 -6.12 -16.29
C ALA A 84 -8.83 -5.61 -15.43
N ASP A 85 -9.13 -6.26 -14.30
CA ASP A 85 -10.10 -5.77 -13.31
C ASP A 85 -9.69 -4.42 -12.74
N LEU A 86 -8.45 -4.27 -12.28
CA LEU A 86 -7.96 -2.99 -11.77
C LEU A 86 -7.97 -1.93 -12.88
N TRP A 87 -7.47 -2.28 -14.06
CA TRP A 87 -7.38 -1.35 -15.18
C TRP A 87 -8.74 -0.83 -15.65
N ARG A 88 -9.77 -1.69 -15.77
CA ARG A 88 -11.11 -1.26 -16.20
C ARG A 88 -11.72 -0.26 -15.24
N TYR A 89 -11.48 -0.42 -13.93
CA TYR A 89 -11.91 0.58 -12.94
C TYR A 89 -11.13 1.88 -13.08
N CYS A 90 -9.82 1.82 -13.31
CA CYS A 90 -8.98 2.99 -13.51
C CYS A 90 -9.39 3.80 -14.75
N VAL A 91 -9.51 3.18 -15.92
CA VAL A 91 -9.83 3.91 -17.15
C VAL A 91 -11.21 4.55 -17.06
N LEU A 92 -12.22 3.83 -16.56
CA LEU A 92 -13.56 4.38 -16.37
C LEU A 92 -13.62 5.45 -15.28
N TYR A 93 -12.84 5.34 -14.21
CA TYR A 93 -12.78 6.38 -13.19
C TYR A 93 -12.20 7.69 -13.76
N LYS A 94 -11.14 7.59 -14.55
CA LYS A 94 -10.42 8.76 -15.09
C LYS A 94 -11.15 9.41 -16.25
N GLU A 95 -11.74 8.62 -17.15
CA GLU A 95 -12.29 9.10 -18.43
C GLU A 95 -13.81 9.01 -18.51
N GLY A 96 -14.44 8.21 -17.64
CA GLY A 96 -15.81 7.74 -17.86
C GLY A 96 -15.86 6.78 -19.06
N GLY A 97 -17.05 6.60 -19.63
CA GLY A 97 -17.26 5.80 -20.83
C GLY A 97 -17.80 4.41 -20.54
N ILE A 98 -17.57 3.49 -21.46
CA ILE A 98 -18.03 2.10 -21.43
C ILE A 98 -16.81 1.19 -21.42
N TYR A 99 -16.79 0.18 -20.57
CA TYR A 99 -15.90 -0.95 -20.67
C TYR A 99 -16.69 -2.14 -21.24
N LEU A 100 -16.11 -2.82 -22.23
CA LEU A 100 -16.69 -4.00 -22.86
C LEU A 100 -15.60 -5.05 -23.03
N ASP A 101 -15.75 -6.21 -22.37
CA ASP A 101 -14.86 -7.35 -22.54
C ASP A 101 -14.67 -7.65 -24.03
N ILE A 102 -13.44 -8.03 -24.42
CA ILE A 102 -13.09 -8.16 -25.83
C ILE A 102 -13.98 -9.18 -26.56
N LYS A 103 -14.47 -10.21 -25.86
CA LYS A 103 -15.31 -11.28 -26.43
C LYS A 103 -16.77 -10.88 -26.66
N LEU A 104 -17.16 -9.63 -26.39
CA LEU A 104 -18.56 -9.19 -26.42
C LEU A 104 -18.85 -8.25 -27.60
N ILE A 105 -20.04 -8.42 -28.18
CA ILE A 105 -20.63 -7.54 -29.20
C ILE A 105 -21.88 -6.90 -28.61
N CYS A 106 -21.96 -5.57 -28.62
CA CYS A 106 -23.14 -4.80 -28.22
C CYS A 106 -23.76 -4.09 -29.42
N TYR A 107 -25.02 -4.37 -29.72
CA TYR A 107 -25.68 -3.80 -30.89
C TYR A 107 -26.20 -2.37 -30.69
N GLU A 108 -26.43 -1.95 -29.44
CA GLU A 108 -27.02 -0.65 -29.11
C GLU A 108 -26.34 -0.03 -27.89
N LEU A 109 -25.12 0.48 -28.08
CA LEU A 109 -24.26 0.99 -26.98
C LEU A 109 -24.83 2.22 -26.27
N ASP A 110 -25.73 2.98 -26.91
CA ASP A 110 -26.39 4.12 -26.28
C ASP A 110 -27.28 3.73 -25.10
N LEU A 111 -27.78 2.50 -25.06
CA LEU A 111 -28.52 1.99 -23.90
C LEU A 111 -27.63 1.91 -22.65
N LEU A 112 -26.32 1.67 -22.82
CA LEU A 112 -25.37 1.58 -21.71
C LEU A 112 -25.03 2.96 -21.12
N ARG A 113 -25.43 4.05 -21.77
CA ARG A 113 -24.98 5.41 -21.47
C ARG A 113 -26.00 6.27 -20.72
N LYS A 114 -27.11 5.67 -20.27
CA LYS A 114 -28.25 6.38 -19.68
C LYS A 114 -28.20 6.51 -18.16
N GLU A 115 -27.32 5.77 -17.49
CA GLU A 115 -27.15 5.80 -16.04
C GLU A 115 -25.76 6.33 -15.66
N GLU A 116 -25.59 6.91 -14.47
CA GLU A 116 -24.27 7.41 -14.01
C GLU A 116 -23.26 6.28 -13.73
N PHE A 117 -23.78 5.12 -13.34
CA PHE A 117 -23.06 3.88 -13.19
C PHE A 117 -23.97 2.74 -13.62
N LEU A 118 -23.59 2.06 -14.70
CA LEU A 118 -24.33 0.94 -15.25
C LEU A 118 -24.06 -0.31 -14.43
N ARG A 119 -25.15 -0.98 -14.05
CA ARG A 119 -25.17 -2.24 -13.34
C ARG A 119 -25.81 -3.30 -14.24
N VAL A 120 -25.10 -4.37 -14.57
CA VAL A 120 -25.69 -5.57 -15.21
C VAL A 120 -25.90 -6.60 -14.12
N ASP A 121 -27.16 -6.88 -13.81
CA ASP A 121 -27.49 -7.83 -12.76
C ASP A 121 -27.19 -9.26 -13.21
N ASP A 122 -26.43 -9.97 -12.39
CA ASP A 122 -26.35 -11.42 -12.46
C ASP A 122 -27.72 -12.03 -12.13
N LEU A 123 -27.99 -13.22 -12.66
CA LEU A 123 -29.13 -14.01 -12.22
C LEU A 123 -29.05 -14.14 -10.70
N LYS A 124 -30.13 -13.79 -9.98
CA LYS A 124 -30.27 -14.14 -8.56
C LYS A 124 -29.93 -15.62 -8.46
N SER A 125 -28.94 -15.96 -7.65
CA SER A 125 -28.50 -17.33 -7.36
C SER A 125 -29.55 -18.09 -6.54
N ASN A 126 -30.82 -18.03 -6.93
CA ASN A 126 -31.82 -18.93 -6.41
C ASN A 126 -31.56 -20.27 -7.07
N LYS A 127 -30.78 -21.13 -6.39
CA LYS A 127 -30.49 -22.50 -6.78
C LYS A 127 -30.28 -22.63 -8.28
N VAL A 128 -29.07 -22.29 -8.73
CA VAL A 128 -28.54 -22.84 -9.98
C VAL A 128 -28.78 -24.34 -9.88
N SER A 129 -29.83 -24.85 -10.54
CA SER A 129 -30.05 -26.29 -10.63
C SER A 129 -28.75 -26.88 -11.19
N PRO A 130 -28.33 -28.08 -10.76
CA PRO A 130 -27.15 -28.72 -11.32
C PRO A 130 -27.23 -28.68 -12.85
N GLY A 131 -26.37 -27.89 -13.51
CA GLY A 131 -26.37 -27.69 -14.97
C GLY A 131 -26.61 -26.29 -15.53
N TYR A 132 -26.83 -25.24 -14.72
CA TYR A 132 -26.86 -23.85 -15.22
C TYR A 132 -25.44 -23.23 -15.18
N ASN A 133 -24.85 -22.97 -16.35
CA ASN A 133 -23.40 -22.74 -16.53
C ASN A 133 -23.09 -21.31 -17.02
N ILE A 134 -23.24 -20.28 -16.19
CA ILE A 134 -22.84 -18.90 -16.54
C ILE A 134 -21.31 -18.77 -16.43
N GLU A 135 -20.63 -18.09 -17.36
CA GLU A 135 -19.14 -17.95 -17.36
C GLU A 135 -18.53 -17.37 -16.08
N THR A 136 -19.28 -16.61 -15.28
CA THR A 136 -18.83 -16.19 -13.94
C THR A 136 -18.59 -17.37 -13.00
N TYR A 137 -19.28 -18.49 -13.21
CA TYR A 137 -19.26 -19.68 -12.36
C TYR A 137 -18.83 -20.96 -13.11
N SER A 138 -18.83 -20.98 -14.45
CA SER A 138 -18.60 -22.21 -15.24
C SER A 138 -17.16 -22.69 -15.24
N ASP A 139 -16.19 -21.78 -15.08
CA ASP A 139 -14.77 -22.13 -15.07
C ASP A 139 -14.28 -22.52 -13.67
N GLU A 140 -15.21 -22.54 -12.70
CA GLU A 140 -14.99 -22.93 -11.32
C GLU A 140 -15.72 -24.25 -11.00
N ASN A 141 -15.32 -25.35 -11.65
CA ASN A 141 -15.66 -26.74 -11.24
C ASN A 141 -15.23 -27.09 -9.78
N TYR A 142 -14.78 -26.10 -9.00
CA TYR A 142 -14.28 -26.19 -7.64
C TYR A 142 -15.21 -25.58 -6.59
N ILE A 143 -16.32 -24.93 -6.97
CA ILE A 143 -17.33 -24.51 -6.00
C ILE A 143 -18.13 -25.76 -5.59
N ASN A 144 -17.77 -26.32 -4.44
CA ASN A 144 -18.67 -27.19 -3.70
C ASN A 144 -20.02 -26.49 -3.56
N SER A 145 -21.07 -27.20 -3.90
CA SER A 145 -22.46 -26.81 -4.18
C SER A 145 -23.26 -26.08 -3.08
N HIS A 146 -22.63 -25.33 -2.16
CA HIS A 146 -23.31 -24.82 -0.96
C HIS A 146 -23.18 -23.32 -0.68
N ASP A 147 -22.28 -22.56 -1.29
CA ASP A 147 -22.13 -21.12 -1.02
C ASP A 147 -22.25 -20.27 -2.29
N THR A 148 -23.48 -19.91 -2.65
CA THR A 148 -23.73 -18.91 -3.69
C THR A 148 -23.38 -17.52 -3.16
N VAL A 149 -22.45 -16.82 -3.81
CA VAL A 149 -22.07 -15.45 -3.44
C VAL A 149 -22.60 -14.48 -4.50
N ASN A 150 -23.03 -13.28 -4.10
CA ASN A 150 -23.63 -12.32 -5.03
C ASN A 150 -22.55 -11.56 -5.81
N GLY A 151 -22.54 -11.71 -7.13
CA GLY A 151 -21.67 -10.96 -8.03
C GLY A 151 -22.38 -9.82 -8.73
N LEU A 152 -21.58 -8.85 -9.20
CA LEU A 152 -22.00 -7.95 -10.27
C LEU A 152 -21.13 -8.22 -11.50
N TRP A 153 -21.75 -8.57 -12.62
CA TRP A 153 -21.03 -8.89 -13.84
C TRP A 153 -20.32 -7.67 -14.41
N GLN A 154 -18.99 -7.71 -14.40
CA GLN A 154 -18.13 -6.58 -14.75
C GLN A 154 -17.52 -6.66 -16.17
N ALA A 155 -17.97 -7.63 -16.98
CA ALA A 155 -17.59 -7.72 -18.38
C ALA A 155 -18.20 -6.59 -19.23
N VAL A 156 -19.26 -5.96 -18.72
CA VAL A 156 -19.88 -4.76 -19.27
C VAL A 156 -20.06 -3.77 -18.14
N MET A 157 -19.43 -2.61 -18.26
CA MET A 157 -19.59 -1.52 -17.29
C MET A 157 -19.70 -0.21 -18.04
N ALA A 158 -20.39 0.76 -17.46
CA ALA A 158 -20.35 2.12 -17.96
C ALA A 158 -20.42 3.06 -16.79
N SER A 159 -19.65 4.15 -16.81
CA SER A 159 -19.73 5.13 -15.74
C SER A 159 -19.35 6.54 -16.20
N GLN A 160 -19.81 7.53 -15.45
CA GLN A 160 -19.27 8.88 -15.53
C GLN A 160 -17.85 8.95 -14.96
N LYS A 161 -17.10 9.93 -15.48
CA LYS A 161 -15.80 10.32 -14.94
C LYS A 161 -15.92 10.70 -13.47
N GLY A 162 -14.97 10.24 -12.66
CA GLY A 162 -14.88 10.57 -11.24
C GLY A 162 -15.82 9.78 -10.33
N SER A 163 -16.39 8.66 -10.81
CA SER A 163 -17.30 7.80 -10.04
C SER A 163 -16.72 7.39 -8.67
N LYS A 164 -17.48 7.68 -7.60
CA LYS A 164 -17.11 7.31 -6.23
C LYS A 164 -17.11 5.79 -6.03
N ILE A 165 -17.91 5.07 -6.79
CA ILE A 165 -18.00 3.60 -6.79
C ILE A 165 -16.69 3.01 -7.32
N LEU A 166 -16.24 3.48 -8.49
CA LEU A 166 -14.98 3.03 -9.09
C LEU A 166 -13.77 3.40 -8.25
N LYS A 167 -13.75 4.61 -7.66
CA LYS A 167 -12.69 5.00 -6.71
C LYS A 167 -12.62 4.05 -5.52
N ALA A 168 -13.77 3.68 -4.95
CA ALA A 168 -13.84 2.72 -3.86
C ALA A 168 -13.38 1.32 -4.30
N ALA A 169 -13.62 0.91 -5.56
CA ALA A 169 -13.16 -0.37 -6.08
C ALA A 169 -11.62 -0.41 -6.16
N ILE A 170 -11.02 0.63 -6.74
CA ILE A 170 -9.56 0.79 -6.82
C ILE A 170 -8.94 0.76 -5.42
N ASP A 171 -9.49 1.53 -4.47
CA ASP A 171 -8.98 1.59 -3.10
C ASP A 171 -9.08 0.25 -2.35
N ASN A 172 -10.15 -0.51 -2.59
CA ASN A 172 -10.31 -1.84 -1.98
C ASN A 172 -9.37 -2.88 -2.59
N ILE A 173 -9.08 -2.82 -3.89
CA ILE A 173 -8.07 -3.70 -4.50
C ILE A 173 -6.69 -3.46 -3.87
N ILE A 174 -6.27 -2.18 -3.75
CA ILE A 174 -5.01 -1.83 -3.07
C ILE A 174 -5.00 -2.42 -1.66
N LYS A 175 -6.08 -2.20 -0.89
CA LYS A 175 -6.24 -2.75 0.45
C LYS A 175 -6.16 -4.28 0.47
N ASN A 176 -6.74 -4.98 -0.51
CA ASN A 176 -6.71 -6.42 -0.61
C ASN A 176 -5.27 -6.93 -0.83
N ILE A 177 -4.52 -6.30 -1.73
CA ILE A 177 -3.11 -6.62 -1.97
C ILE A 177 -2.27 -6.37 -0.71
N VAL A 178 -2.42 -5.20 -0.06
CA VAL A 178 -1.70 -4.84 1.18
C VAL A 178 -1.89 -5.89 2.30
N ASN A 179 -3.09 -6.46 2.38
CA ASN A 179 -3.47 -7.43 3.40
C ASN A 179 -3.36 -8.89 2.93
N GLN A 180 -2.90 -9.13 1.69
CA GLN A 180 -2.91 -10.43 1.04
C GLN A 180 -4.28 -11.14 1.19
N TYR A 181 -5.36 -10.41 0.92
CA TYR A 181 -6.72 -10.91 1.05
C TYR A 181 -7.08 -11.84 -0.11
N TYR A 182 -7.62 -13.02 0.20
CA TYR A 182 -8.09 -13.99 -0.80
C TYR A 182 -9.62 -14.06 -0.86
N GLY A 183 -10.32 -13.76 0.23
CA GLY A 183 -11.77 -13.95 0.32
C GLY A 183 -12.19 -15.42 0.26
N TYR A 184 -13.48 -15.63 -0.04
CA TYR A 184 -14.11 -16.96 -0.07
C TYR A 184 -13.90 -17.68 -1.40
N ASN A 185 -13.75 -16.93 -2.49
CA ASN A 185 -13.51 -17.46 -3.83
C ASN A 185 -12.58 -16.52 -4.63
N SER A 186 -12.25 -16.94 -5.85
CA SER A 186 -11.33 -16.23 -6.72
C SER A 186 -11.90 -14.93 -7.32
N LEU A 187 -13.18 -14.62 -7.09
CA LEU A 187 -13.83 -13.38 -7.54
C LEU A 187 -13.82 -12.29 -6.46
N CYS A 188 -13.47 -12.61 -5.22
CA CYS A 188 -13.41 -11.66 -4.10
C CYS A 188 -12.29 -10.60 -4.19
N PRO A 189 -11.05 -10.92 -4.65
CA PRO A 189 -9.95 -9.96 -4.55
C PRO A 189 -10.09 -8.70 -5.41
N THR A 190 -10.56 -8.85 -6.65
CA THR A 190 -10.66 -7.76 -7.64
C THR A 190 -11.98 -7.76 -8.43
N GLY A 191 -12.72 -8.86 -8.34
CA GLY A 191 -13.74 -9.24 -9.32
C GLY A 191 -15.19 -8.88 -8.94
N PRO A 192 -16.16 -9.62 -9.52
CA PRO A 192 -17.60 -9.37 -9.37
C PRO A 192 -18.11 -9.19 -7.94
N GLN A 193 -17.56 -9.93 -6.97
CA GLN A 193 -17.99 -9.81 -5.56
C GLN A 193 -17.59 -8.45 -4.97
N LEU A 194 -16.36 -7.98 -5.28
CA LEU A 194 -15.85 -6.73 -4.74
C LEU A 194 -16.70 -5.55 -5.21
N ILE A 195 -17.01 -5.50 -6.50
CA ILE A 195 -17.82 -4.41 -7.05
C ILE A 195 -19.28 -4.50 -6.61
N TYR A 196 -19.82 -5.71 -6.39
CA TYR A 196 -21.15 -5.92 -5.82
C TYR A 196 -21.25 -5.30 -4.41
N ASP A 197 -20.33 -5.64 -3.50
CA ASP A 197 -20.33 -5.15 -2.13
C ASP A 197 -20.26 -3.61 -2.08
N ILE A 198 -19.50 -3.02 -3.01
CA ILE A 198 -19.40 -1.57 -3.15
C ILE A 198 -20.70 -0.98 -3.72
N ALA A 199 -21.25 -1.56 -4.79
CA ALA A 199 -22.50 -1.08 -5.39
C ALA A 199 -23.66 -1.07 -4.38
N ILE A 200 -23.77 -2.11 -3.55
CA ILE A 200 -24.73 -2.16 -2.44
C ILE A 200 -24.49 -1.03 -1.45
N LYS A 201 -23.24 -0.80 -1.03
CA LYS A 201 -22.90 0.28 -0.10
C LYS A 201 -23.24 1.68 -0.64
N PHE A 202 -23.19 1.86 -1.95
CA PHE A 202 -23.53 3.11 -2.62
C PHE A 202 -24.99 3.20 -3.08
N ASN A 203 -25.83 2.21 -2.75
CA ASN A 203 -27.24 2.13 -3.16
C ASN A 203 -27.45 2.26 -4.67
N VAL A 204 -26.60 1.61 -5.47
CA VAL A 204 -26.75 1.61 -6.94
C VAL A 204 -28.06 0.91 -7.32
N GLU A 205 -28.90 1.61 -8.09
CA GLU A 205 -30.20 1.12 -8.51
C GLU A 205 -30.11 -0.06 -9.49
N TYR A 206 -31.10 -0.93 -9.39
CA TYR A 206 -31.29 -2.04 -10.33
C TYR A 206 -31.89 -1.50 -11.61
N ILE A 207 -31.31 -1.88 -12.74
CA ILE A 207 -31.88 -1.63 -14.06
C ILE A 207 -32.23 -2.97 -14.69
N ASN A 208 -33.24 -3.02 -15.56
CA ASN A 208 -33.71 -4.28 -16.18
C ASN A 208 -32.70 -4.91 -17.18
N MET A 209 -31.39 -4.63 -17.05
CA MET A 209 -30.31 -5.29 -17.76
C MET A 209 -29.88 -6.53 -16.99
N LYS A 210 -30.09 -7.69 -17.61
CA LYS A 210 -29.88 -8.98 -16.98
C LYS A 210 -28.95 -9.83 -17.81
N LEU A 211 -28.04 -10.50 -17.14
CA LEU A 211 -27.28 -11.59 -17.73
C LEU A 211 -28.20 -12.80 -17.89
N GLU A 212 -28.32 -13.30 -19.11
CA GLU A 212 -29.11 -14.49 -19.45
C GLU A 212 -28.25 -15.49 -20.23
N GLN A 213 -28.52 -16.77 -20.01
CA GLN A 213 -28.01 -17.86 -20.82
C GLN A 213 -29.23 -18.55 -21.45
N PRO A 214 -29.51 -18.33 -22.74
CA PRO A 214 -30.64 -18.98 -23.39
C PRO A 214 -30.40 -20.49 -23.40
N TYR A 215 -31.43 -21.24 -23.05
CA TYR A 215 -31.43 -22.68 -23.19
C TYR A 215 -31.61 -23.02 -24.67
N VAL A 216 -30.52 -23.41 -25.35
CA VAL A 216 -30.58 -23.91 -26.73
C VAL A 216 -30.45 -25.43 -26.68
N ASN A 217 -31.48 -26.11 -27.19
CA ASN A 217 -31.68 -27.57 -27.10
C ASN A 217 -30.68 -28.41 -27.93
N ASN A 218 -29.51 -27.90 -28.28
CA ASN A 218 -28.47 -28.63 -28.99
C ASN A 218 -27.08 -28.18 -28.51
N ASN A 219 -26.26 -29.17 -28.18
CA ASN A 219 -24.86 -29.03 -27.76
C ASN A 219 -24.10 -28.05 -28.67
N ASN A 220 -23.71 -26.88 -28.12
CA ASN A 220 -22.41 -26.18 -28.35
C ASN A 220 -22.43 -24.64 -28.35
N ASN A 221 -23.55 -23.95 -28.17
CA ASN A 221 -23.51 -22.47 -28.14
C ASN A 221 -23.65 -21.90 -26.73
N ASN A 222 -22.50 -21.73 -26.05
CA ASN A 222 -22.35 -20.90 -24.84
C ASN A 222 -22.57 -19.42 -25.16
N THR A 223 -23.79 -19.08 -25.56
CA THR A 223 -24.16 -17.71 -25.91
C THR A 223 -24.51 -17.00 -24.61
N ILE A 224 -23.57 -16.28 -24.03
CA ILE A 224 -23.94 -15.29 -23.00
C ILE A 224 -24.72 -14.19 -23.72
N LEU A 225 -25.91 -13.87 -23.21
CA LEU A 225 -26.71 -12.76 -23.70
C LEU A 225 -27.00 -11.81 -22.54
N VAL A 226 -26.71 -10.52 -22.73
CA VAL A 226 -27.33 -9.51 -21.87
C VAL A 226 -28.64 -9.11 -22.53
N THR A 227 -29.73 -9.28 -21.80
CA THR A 227 -31.04 -8.77 -22.21
C THR A 227 -31.35 -7.48 -21.49
N PHE A 228 -32.11 -6.62 -22.15
CA PHE A 228 -32.66 -5.41 -21.55
C PHE A 228 -34.16 -5.33 -21.84
N PHE A 229 -34.97 -5.37 -20.79
CA PHE A 229 -36.42 -5.60 -20.91
C PHE A 229 -36.75 -6.87 -21.74
N GLY A 230 -35.91 -7.91 -21.66
CA GLY A 230 -36.06 -9.15 -22.43
C GLY A 230 -35.60 -9.08 -23.89
N PHE A 231 -35.05 -7.95 -24.35
CA PHE A 231 -34.45 -7.83 -25.67
C PHE A 231 -32.94 -8.06 -25.61
N PRO A 232 -32.36 -8.95 -26.44
CA PRO A 232 -30.92 -9.18 -26.45
C PRO A 232 -30.19 -7.94 -26.99
N ILE A 233 -29.28 -7.39 -26.20
CA ILE A 233 -28.49 -6.20 -26.56
C ILE A 233 -26.99 -6.49 -26.66
N ILE A 234 -26.51 -7.52 -25.96
CA ILE A 234 -25.12 -7.97 -25.98
C ILE A 234 -25.08 -9.48 -26.20
N LYS A 235 -24.15 -9.94 -27.02
CA LYS A 235 -23.83 -11.36 -27.18
C LYS A 235 -22.31 -11.59 -27.17
N VAL A 236 -21.88 -12.83 -26.96
CA VAL A 236 -20.49 -13.25 -27.21
C VAL A 236 -20.24 -13.33 -28.72
N ILE A 237 -19.01 -13.02 -29.14
CA ILE A 237 -18.53 -13.16 -30.51
C ILE A 237 -18.69 -14.61 -30.98
N ASP A 238 -19.22 -14.79 -32.18
CA ASP A 238 -19.38 -16.12 -32.77
C ASP A 238 -18.00 -16.75 -32.99
N PHE A 239 -17.87 -18.03 -32.63
CA PHE A 239 -16.61 -18.79 -32.68
C PHE A 239 -15.47 -18.23 -31.82
N TYR A 240 -15.80 -17.60 -30.68
CA TYR A 240 -14.77 -17.11 -29.76
C TYR A 240 -13.87 -18.24 -29.24
N ARG A 241 -14.44 -19.36 -28.76
CA ARG A 241 -13.63 -20.41 -28.11
C ARG A 241 -12.76 -21.18 -29.09
N GLU A 242 -13.26 -21.41 -30.29
CA GLU A 242 -12.58 -22.13 -31.37
C GLU A 242 -11.36 -21.36 -31.91
N ASN A 243 -11.39 -20.03 -31.80
CA ASN A 243 -10.34 -19.15 -32.34
C ASN A 243 -9.51 -18.44 -31.26
N LEU A 244 -9.73 -18.74 -29.98
CA LEU A 244 -8.97 -18.20 -28.84
C LEU A 244 -7.46 -18.35 -29.06
N ASP A 245 -7.04 -19.53 -29.55
CA ASP A 245 -5.63 -19.90 -29.69
C ASP A 245 -4.91 -19.27 -30.90
N TYR A 246 -5.62 -18.50 -31.74
CA TYR A 246 -5.06 -17.93 -32.97
C TYR A 246 -3.75 -17.16 -32.72
N ASN A 247 -3.70 -16.40 -31.62
CA ASN A 247 -2.51 -15.67 -31.21
C ASN A 247 -1.67 -16.39 -30.14
N PHE A 248 -2.28 -17.28 -29.34
CA PHE A 248 -1.53 -18.09 -28.37
C PHE A 248 -0.50 -19.00 -29.07
N LYS A 249 -0.79 -19.48 -30.28
CA LYS A 249 0.16 -20.30 -31.06
C LYS A 249 1.30 -19.49 -31.71
N LYS A 250 1.14 -18.17 -31.87
CA LYS A 250 2.16 -17.29 -32.48
C LYS A 250 3.14 -16.69 -31.46
N LEU A 251 2.72 -16.54 -30.20
CA LEU A 251 3.52 -15.95 -29.12
C LEU A 251 3.86 -17.04 -28.10
N TYR A 252 5.03 -17.68 -28.26
CA TYR A 252 5.60 -18.59 -27.26
C TYR A 252 5.70 -17.87 -25.89
N ASN A 253 5.32 -18.56 -24.80
CA ASN A 253 5.40 -18.19 -23.37
C ASN A 253 4.18 -17.56 -22.67
N HIS A 254 2.95 -17.98 -22.94
CA HIS A 254 1.82 -17.77 -22.01
C HIS A 254 1.52 -19.03 -21.17
N ASP A 255 2.51 -19.51 -20.42
CA ASP A 255 2.37 -20.60 -19.43
C ASP A 255 1.71 -20.13 -18.11
N SER A 256 0.97 -19.01 -18.15
CA SER A 256 0.34 -18.42 -16.98
C SER A 256 -0.88 -19.24 -16.56
N LYS A 257 -0.81 -19.85 -15.37
CA LYS A 257 -1.94 -20.55 -14.75
C LYS A 257 -3.18 -19.65 -14.68
N TYR A 258 -4.35 -20.24 -14.91
CA TYR A 258 -5.63 -19.56 -14.78
C TYR A 258 -5.81 -18.94 -13.39
N TYR A 259 -6.48 -17.80 -13.28
CA TYR A 259 -6.52 -17.00 -12.04
C TYR A 259 -7.08 -17.78 -10.84
N SER A 260 -8.07 -18.66 -11.04
CA SER A 260 -8.63 -19.47 -9.95
C SER A 260 -7.63 -20.49 -9.41
N LYS A 261 -6.77 -21.05 -10.28
CA LYS A 261 -5.67 -21.93 -9.89
C LYS A 261 -4.60 -21.16 -9.12
N LEU A 262 -4.20 -19.97 -9.58
CA LEU A 262 -3.30 -19.10 -8.83
C LEU A 262 -3.87 -18.72 -7.46
N TRP A 263 -5.18 -18.52 -7.37
CA TRP A 263 -5.88 -18.22 -6.11
C TRP A 263 -5.83 -19.40 -5.13
N LEU A 264 -6.08 -20.62 -5.62
CA LEU A 264 -5.97 -21.86 -4.82
C LEU A 264 -4.54 -22.08 -4.32
N GLU A 265 -3.55 -21.83 -5.18
CA GLU A 265 -2.13 -21.97 -4.87
C GLU A 265 -1.56 -20.81 -4.02
N LYS A 266 -2.39 -19.84 -3.63
CA LYS A 266 -1.96 -18.63 -2.89
C LYS A 266 -0.87 -17.83 -3.59
N ALA A 267 -0.98 -17.73 -4.92
CA ALA A 267 -0.01 -17.12 -5.83
C ALA A 267 -0.59 -15.99 -6.70
N ILE A 268 -1.72 -15.37 -6.32
CA ILE A 268 -2.31 -14.23 -7.06
C ILE A 268 -1.58 -12.91 -6.85
N TYR A 269 -0.66 -12.86 -5.88
CA TYR A 269 0.14 -11.69 -5.57
C TYR A 269 1.61 -12.00 -5.88
N ASN A 270 2.25 -11.20 -6.73
CA ASN A 270 3.66 -11.32 -7.07
C ASN A 270 4.53 -10.99 -5.85
N THR A 271 5.02 -12.01 -5.15
CA THR A 271 5.94 -11.85 -4.01
C THR A 271 7.39 -11.69 -4.43
N ASN A 272 7.72 -12.06 -5.67
CA ASN A 272 9.10 -12.18 -6.15
C ASN A 272 9.69 -10.86 -6.68
N GLU A 273 8.88 -9.84 -6.94
CA GLU A 273 9.34 -8.51 -7.42
C GLU A 273 9.16 -7.40 -6.38
N LEU A 274 9.39 -7.70 -5.11
CA LEU A 274 9.43 -6.71 -4.03
C LEU A 274 10.77 -5.96 -4.03
N ASN A 275 11.09 -5.15 -5.05
CA ASN A 275 12.32 -4.34 -4.99
C ASN A 275 12.23 -3.17 -4.00
N TYR A 276 11.04 -2.67 -3.68
CA TYR A 276 10.82 -1.77 -2.53
C TYR A 276 9.32 -1.63 -2.35
N TYR A 277 8.82 -1.83 -1.14
CA TYR A 277 7.40 -1.61 -0.87
C TYR A 277 7.19 -0.60 0.27
N TYR A 278 6.45 0.45 -0.06
CA TYR A 278 5.89 1.41 0.87
C TYR A 278 4.60 0.85 1.45
N LYS A 279 4.54 0.64 2.77
CA LYS A 279 3.29 0.32 3.45
C LYS A 279 2.82 1.54 4.24
N ALA A 280 1.73 2.15 3.78
CA ALA A 280 1.00 3.14 4.57
C ALA A 280 0.36 2.45 5.78
N THR A 281 0.99 2.51 6.94
CA THR A 281 0.39 2.00 8.18
C THR A 281 -0.43 3.08 8.89
N ALA A 282 -1.73 2.80 9.00
CA ALA A 282 -2.66 3.33 10.00
C ALA A 282 -3.12 4.81 9.88
N TYR A 283 -4.37 5.02 9.46
CA TYR A 283 -5.15 6.27 9.59
C TYR A 283 -5.61 6.59 11.03
N ILE A 284 -4.77 6.31 12.03
CA ILE A 284 -5.23 6.22 13.43
C ILE A 284 -5.20 7.57 14.17
N PHE A 285 -4.40 8.53 13.70
CA PHE A 285 -4.20 9.82 14.39
C PHE A 285 -4.88 11.01 13.71
N LYS A 286 -5.98 10.81 12.96
CA LYS A 286 -6.67 11.88 12.21
C LYS A 286 -7.03 13.14 13.04
N LYS A 287 -7.13 12.99 14.37
CA LYS A 287 -7.41 14.08 15.33
C LYS A 287 -6.17 14.87 15.77
N TYR A 288 -4.95 14.38 15.53
CA TYR A 288 -3.71 15.03 15.94
C TYR A 288 -3.02 15.66 14.74
N LYS A 289 -3.04 16.99 14.68
CA LYS A 289 -2.18 17.75 13.78
C LYS A 289 -0.76 17.74 14.35
N ASN A 290 0.25 17.86 13.48
CA ASN A 290 1.62 18.24 13.87
C ASN A 290 2.39 17.21 14.72
N ILE A 291 2.28 15.92 14.39
CA ILE A 291 3.12 14.85 14.96
C ILE A 291 4.52 14.91 14.35
N HIS A 292 5.54 15.05 15.19
CA HIS A 292 6.93 15.18 14.76
C HIS A 292 7.71 13.86 14.80
N ASN A 293 7.48 13.06 15.84
CA ASN A 293 8.09 11.74 16.00
C ASN A 293 7.03 10.71 16.42
N VAL A 294 7.18 9.48 15.95
CA VAL A 294 6.36 8.32 16.37
C VAL A 294 7.27 7.12 16.56
N CYS A 295 7.21 6.53 17.75
CA CYS A 295 7.88 5.30 18.10
C CYS A 295 6.82 4.24 18.45
N LYS A 296 6.82 3.13 17.71
CA LYS A 296 5.89 2.01 17.93
C LYS A 296 6.41 1.14 19.07
N ILE A 297 5.86 1.31 20.26
CA ILE A 297 6.24 0.58 21.46
C ILE A 297 6.01 -0.93 21.29
N ASP A 298 4.81 -1.28 20.85
CA ASP A 298 4.40 -2.65 20.59
C ASP A 298 3.24 -2.70 19.57
N LYS A 299 2.54 -3.83 19.49
CA LYS A 299 1.41 -4.03 18.57
C LYS A 299 0.29 -2.98 18.75
N TYR A 300 0.09 -2.51 19.98
CA TYR A 300 -1.01 -1.63 20.35
C TYR A 300 -0.53 -0.27 20.84
N ASN A 301 0.64 -0.17 21.48
CA ASN A 301 1.10 1.06 22.09
C ASN A 301 2.03 1.85 21.16
N TYR A 302 1.79 3.15 21.07
CA TYR A 302 2.57 4.11 20.31
C TYR A 302 2.94 5.27 21.21
N LEU A 303 4.17 5.73 21.04
CA LEU A 303 4.70 6.90 21.69
C LEU A 303 4.90 7.96 20.64
N PHE A 304 4.34 9.13 20.82
CA PHE A 304 4.52 10.20 19.85
C PHE A 304 4.83 11.53 20.51
N GLU A 305 5.53 12.33 19.73
CA GLU A 305 5.88 13.70 20.05
C GLU A 305 5.07 14.63 19.16
N ASN A 306 4.35 15.57 19.76
CA ASN A 306 3.55 16.56 19.05
C ASN A 306 3.76 17.97 19.61
N ASN A 307 3.62 18.98 18.75
CA ASN A 307 3.68 20.40 19.10
C ASN A 307 2.56 21.17 18.38
N ILE A 308 2.10 22.27 18.98
CA ILE A 308 1.04 23.13 18.47
C ILE A 308 1.51 23.96 17.25
N ALA A 309 2.82 24.17 17.06
CA ALA A 309 3.37 25.17 16.14
C ALA A 309 4.15 24.65 14.91
N PHE A 310 3.96 23.38 14.49
CA PHE A 310 4.52 22.92 13.21
C PHE A 310 3.62 23.33 12.04
N ASP A 311 4.25 23.73 10.95
CA ASP A 311 3.60 23.85 9.64
C ASP A 311 4.45 23.11 8.60
N TYR A 312 3.80 22.33 7.75
CA TYR A 312 4.48 21.51 6.75
C TYR A 312 4.52 22.27 5.43
N SER A 313 5.69 22.78 5.04
CA SER A 313 5.92 23.32 3.70
C SER A 313 6.25 22.20 2.70
N ASN A 314 5.83 22.35 1.45
CA ASN A 314 6.06 21.39 0.36
C ASN A 314 7.56 21.23 -0.06
N ASP A 315 8.49 21.95 0.56
CA ASP A 315 9.87 22.13 0.06
C ASP A 315 10.96 21.28 0.77
N ASN A 316 10.70 20.00 1.08
CA ASN A 316 11.69 19.08 1.67
C ASN A 316 12.31 19.52 3.02
N MET A 317 11.74 20.55 3.67
CA MET A 317 12.22 21.13 4.92
C MET A 317 11.06 21.28 5.91
N LEU A 318 11.35 21.01 7.18
CA LEU A 318 10.40 21.18 8.26
C LEU A 318 10.49 22.59 8.84
N TYR A 319 9.35 23.27 8.95
CA TYR A 319 9.26 24.66 9.39
C TYR A 319 8.65 24.77 10.80
N LEU A 320 9.36 25.49 11.68
CA LEU A 320 8.97 25.74 13.07
C LEU A 320 8.77 27.24 13.29
N LYS A 321 7.52 27.64 13.52
CA LYS A 321 7.14 29.05 13.74
C LYS A 321 7.50 29.57 15.14
N ASN A 322 7.49 28.68 16.13
CA ASN A 322 7.92 28.99 17.50
C ASN A 322 8.71 27.80 18.07
N PRO A 323 10.05 27.79 17.91
CA PRO A 323 10.85 26.67 18.38
C PRO A 323 10.78 26.51 19.90
N TYR A 324 10.27 27.48 20.67
CA TYR A 324 10.18 27.43 22.13
C TYR A 324 8.85 26.87 22.68
N ALA A 325 7.92 26.46 21.81
CA ALA A 325 6.64 25.90 22.22
C ALA A 325 6.78 24.52 22.91
N ALA A 326 5.90 24.21 23.87
CA ALA A 326 5.95 22.97 24.63
C ALA A 326 5.72 21.74 23.74
N TYR A 327 6.62 20.77 23.82
CA TYR A 327 6.49 19.45 23.23
C TYR A 327 5.79 18.53 24.22
N PHE A 328 4.80 17.76 23.75
CA PHE A 328 4.14 16.75 24.56
C PHE A 328 4.64 15.37 24.18
N PHE A 329 4.93 14.56 25.18
CA PHE A 329 5.20 13.14 25.03
C PHE A 329 3.90 12.40 25.30
N THR A 330 3.38 11.69 24.31
CA THR A 330 2.03 11.14 24.40
C THR A 330 2.05 9.64 24.13
N LEU A 331 1.45 8.88 25.05
CA LEU A 331 1.19 7.46 24.87
C LEU A 331 -0.20 7.27 24.26
N TYR A 332 -0.29 6.45 23.23
CA TYR A 332 -1.53 6.05 22.60
C TYR A 332 -1.64 4.54 22.52
N ASN A 333 -2.79 4.01 22.91
CA ASN A 333 -3.12 2.61 22.75
C ASN A 333 -4.13 2.44 21.61
N LYS A 334 -3.72 1.79 20.52
CA LYS A 334 -4.55 1.49 19.35
C LYS A 334 -5.75 0.60 19.66
N LYS A 335 -5.62 -0.32 20.62
CA LYS A 335 -6.68 -1.28 20.95
C LYS A 335 -7.82 -0.59 21.69
N THR A 336 -7.50 0.26 22.65
CA THR A 336 -8.50 0.98 23.49
C THR A 336 -8.81 2.39 22.99
N SER A 337 -8.03 2.91 22.04
CA SER A 337 -8.02 4.32 21.64
C SER A 337 -7.70 5.31 22.77
N GLU A 338 -7.16 4.83 23.90
CA GLU A 338 -6.79 5.66 25.03
C GLU A 338 -5.54 6.49 24.73
N ILE A 339 -5.53 7.71 25.25
CA ILE A 339 -4.44 8.67 25.11
C ILE A 339 -4.02 9.13 26.50
N LYS A 340 -2.71 9.14 26.75
CA LYS A 340 -2.14 9.60 28.01
C LYS A 340 -0.93 10.51 27.75
N ASN A 341 -1.06 11.78 28.11
CA ASN A 341 0.05 12.72 28.11
C ASN A 341 1.03 12.37 29.24
N ILE A 342 2.29 12.17 28.89
CA ILE A 342 3.39 11.88 29.79
C ILE A 342 4.20 13.16 29.97
N LYS A 343 4.20 13.72 31.18
CA LYS A 343 5.10 14.83 31.50
C LYS A 343 6.49 14.28 31.80
N THR A 344 7.52 14.73 31.10
CA THR A 344 8.91 14.38 31.44
C THR A 344 9.32 15.07 32.75
N PRO A 345 10.08 14.45 33.65
CA PRO A 345 10.55 15.10 34.88
C PRO A 345 11.70 16.08 34.66
N PHE A 346 12.31 16.10 33.46
CA PHE A 346 13.57 16.80 33.22
C PHE A 346 13.44 18.17 32.50
N LEU A 347 12.29 18.49 31.88
CA LEU A 347 12.12 19.74 31.12
C LEU A 347 12.08 20.99 32.02
N VAL A 348 13.09 21.87 31.90
CA VAL A 348 13.12 23.21 32.50
C VAL A 348 12.56 24.23 31.49
N LYS A 349 11.67 25.13 31.97
CA LYS A 349 10.88 26.09 31.17
C LYS A 349 11.74 26.93 30.19
N LYS A 350 11.20 27.12 28.98
CA LYS A 350 11.53 28.13 27.94
C LYS A 350 12.70 27.91 26.98
N THR A 351 13.45 26.81 27.07
CA THR A 351 14.43 26.44 26.01
C THR A 351 14.11 25.07 25.45
N VAL A 352 13.75 25.03 24.17
CA VAL A 352 13.65 23.78 23.42
C VAL A 352 15.03 23.47 22.87
N SER A 353 15.60 22.38 23.35
CA SER A 353 16.69 21.67 22.71
C SER A 353 16.35 20.18 22.66
N GLY A 354 16.12 19.66 21.46
CA GLY A 354 15.96 18.23 21.21
C GLY A 354 14.50 17.78 21.08
N LEU A 355 14.19 17.30 19.89
CA LEU A 355 12.91 16.67 19.55
C LEU A 355 13.02 15.23 20.06
N LEU A 356 12.23 14.80 21.04
CA LEU A 356 12.51 13.68 21.97
C LEU A 356 12.38 12.27 21.33
N ASP A 357 13.02 12.09 20.17
CA ASP A 357 13.62 10.92 19.52
C ASP A 357 13.60 9.58 20.27
N ALA A 358 12.41 9.09 20.62
CA ALA A 358 12.25 7.82 21.28
C ALA A 358 12.63 6.67 20.36
N LYS A 359 13.40 5.73 20.91
CA LYS A 359 13.91 4.55 20.24
C LYS A 359 13.61 3.33 21.11
N ILE A 360 13.46 2.16 20.49
CA ILE A 360 13.29 0.89 21.20
C ILE A 360 14.47 -0.01 20.88
N GLY A 361 15.09 -0.54 21.91
CA GLY A 361 16.20 -1.46 21.83
C GLY A 361 15.83 -2.88 22.25
N PRO A 362 16.84 -3.75 22.37
CA PRO A 362 16.67 -5.09 22.91
C PRO A 362 16.00 -5.11 24.28
N ASN A 363 15.33 -6.22 24.61
CA ASN A 363 14.67 -6.44 25.90
C ASN A 363 13.69 -5.32 26.31
N ASN A 364 13.10 -4.61 25.34
CA ASN A 364 12.15 -3.52 25.57
C ASN A 364 12.74 -2.29 26.27
N ILE A 365 14.06 -2.08 26.13
CA ILE A 365 14.72 -0.84 26.56
C ILE A 365 14.19 0.30 25.68
N VAL A 366 13.70 1.36 26.30
CA VAL A 366 13.29 2.59 25.62
C VAL A 366 14.28 3.68 25.97
N THR A 367 14.80 4.37 24.95
CA THR A 367 15.65 5.55 25.14
C THR A 367 15.07 6.75 24.44
N PHE A 368 15.23 7.93 25.02
CA PHE A 368 14.93 9.20 24.36
C PHE A 368 15.81 10.29 24.93
N LYS A 369 15.98 11.37 24.17
CA LYS A 369 16.71 12.55 24.62
C LYS A 369 15.84 13.35 25.56
N ALA A 370 16.45 14.01 26.55
CA ALA A 370 15.81 15.02 27.36
C ALA A 370 16.82 16.11 27.72
N ILE A 371 16.32 17.27 28.15
CA ILE A 371 17.14 18.32 28.76
C ILE A 371 17.02 18.14 30.26
N ASN A 372 18.10 18.21 31.00
CA ASN A 372 18.13 18.27 32.46
C ASN A 372 19.12 19.37 32.86
N ASN A 373 18.69 20.37 33.63
CA ASN A 373 19.54 21.51 34.03
C ASN A 373 20.37 22.14 32.88
N ASN A 374 19.72 22.43 31.75
CA ASN A 374 20.33 22.95 30.50
C ASN A 374 21.33 22.01 29.80
N GLN A 375 21.53 20.79 30.29
CA GLN A 375 22.35 19.78 29.63
C GLN A 375 21.47 18.76 28.91
N GLN A 376 21.89 18.30 27.74
CA GLN A 376 21.22 17.22 27.03
C GLN A 376 21.66 15.88 27.63
N VAL A 377 20.69 15.07 28.01
CA VAL A 377 20.88 13.72 28.56
C VAL A 377 20.11 12.70 27.74
N THR A 378 20.52 11.43 27.85
CA THR A 378 19.74 10.30 27.37
C THR A 378 19.01 9.69 28.55
N VAL A 379 17.69 9.51 28.44
CA VAL A 379 16.86 8.84 29.45
C VAL A 379 16.65 7.40 29.03
N ILE A 380 16.83 6.47 29.96
CA ILE A 380 16.59 5.04 29.76
C ILE A 380 15.39 4.58 30.59
N ILE A 381 14.60 3.68 29.99
CA ILE A 381 13.52 2.95 30.64
C ILE A 381 13.66 1.46 30.29
N ASN A 382 13.86 0.60 31.30
CA ASN A 382 14.13 -0.83 31.09
C ASN A 382 12.91 -1.65 30.61
N ASN A 383 11.71 -1.13 30.80
CA ASN A 383 10.49 -1.82 30.42
C ASN A 383 9.52 -0.84 29.76
N ARG A 384 9.25 -1.06 28.48
CA ARG A 384 8.33 -0.24 27.69
C ARG A 384 6.93 -0.06 28.30
N SER A 385 6.43 -1.02 29.08
CA SER A 385 5.13 -0.92 29.77
C SER A 385 5.16 0.06 30.94
N GLN A 386 6.35 0.38 31.45
CA GLN A 386 6.59 1.29 32.57
C GLN A 386 6.85 2.72 32.13
N ILE A 387 6.63 3.05 30.85
CA ILE A 387 6.93 4.38 30.33
C ILE A 387 6.20 5.51 31.06
N ALA A 388 5.00 5.23 31.58
CA ALA A 388 4.24 6.18 32.38
C ALA A 388 4.79 6.37 33.82
N ASN A 389 5.65 5.47 34.30
CA ASN A 389 6.22 5.48 35.64
C ASN A 389 7.56 6.23 35.66
N LYS A 390 7.50 7.53 35.95
CA LYS A 390 8.67 8.42 35.93
C LYS A 390 9.76 8.07 36.93
N LYS A 391 9.46 7.30 37.98
CA LYS A 391 10.46 6.86 38.96
C LYS A 391 11.48 5.89 38.36
N LEU A 392 11.13 5.26 37.23
CA LEU A 392 11.98 4.33 36.50
C LEU A 392 12.76 4.99 35.36
N TRP A 393 12.69 6.32 35.26
CA TRP A 393 13.40 7.07 34.24
C TRP A 393 14.77 7.45 34.79
N ILE A 394 15.81 6.93 34.16
CA ILE A 394 17.17 7.15 34.66
C ILE A 394 17.93 7.99 33.61
N PRO A 395 18.35 9.21 33.97
CA PRO A 395 19.12 10.09 33.08
C PRO A 395 20.59 9.68 33.06
N ILE A 396 21.23 9.77 31.90
CA ILE A 396 22.66 9.50 31.71
C ILE A 396 23.30 10.66 30.95
N GLU A 397 24.47 11.08 31.42
CA GLU A 397 25.32 12.13 30.87
C GLU A 397 26.07 11.68 29.61
N ASN A 398 25.37 11.03 28.69
CA ASN A 398 25.87 10.66 27.37
C ASN A 398 24.88 11.10 26.30
N ASN A 399 25.43 11.67 25.23
CA ASN A 399 24.66 12.14 24.10
C ASN A 399 24.35 10.98 23.16
N ASP A 400 23.08 10.57 23.15
CA ASP A 400 22.51 9.65 22.16
C ASP A 400 22.96 8.18 22.24
N ILE A 401 22.65 7.54 23.36
CA ILE A 401 22.94 6.10 23.54
C ILE A 401 22.08 5.25 22.60
N SER A 402 22.71 4.22 22.05
CA SER A 402 22.04 3.16 21.28
C SER A 402 22.42 1.79 21.81
N PHE A 403 21.42 0.94 22.03
CA PHE A 403 21.60 -0.46 22.45
C PHE A 403 21.47 -1.43 21.28
N PHE A 404 22.11 -2.59 21.43
CA PHE A 404 21.96 -3.72 20.53
C PHE A 404 22.28 -5.03 21.28
N LYS A 405 21.89 -6.15 20.69
CA LYS A 405 22.10 -7.48 21.26
C LYS A 405 22.93 -8.31 20.30
N ASN A 406 23.96 -8.97 20.81
CA ASN A 406 24.76 -9.90 20.03
C ASN A 406 24.23 -11.34 20.13
N GLN A 407 24.84 -12.26 19.39
CA GLN A 407 24.57 -13.70 19.35
C GLN A 407 24.62 -14.36 20.73
N ASN A 408 25.56 -13.93 21.57
CA ASN A 408 25.69 -14.41 22.95
C ASN A 408 24.59 -13.90 23.87
N LYS A 409 23.59 -13.19 23.32
CA LYS A 409 22.45 -12.58 24.00
C LYS A 409 22.81 -11.49 25.00
N ASN A 410 24.07 -11.05 25.01
CA ASN A 410 24.52 -9.91 25.79
C ASN A 410 24.03 -8.62 25.14
N ILE A 411 23.70 -7.64 25.98
CA ILE A 411 23.31 -6.31 25.52
C ILE A 411 24.53 -5.41 25.61
N TYR A 412 24.76 -4.64 24.56
CA TYR A 412 25.79 -3.64 24.51
C TYR A 412 25.17 -2.27 24.29
N ALA A 413 25.88 -1.24 24.74
CA ALA A 413 25.51 0.15 24.53
C ALA A 413 26.64 0.86 23.79
N ILE A 414 26.27 1.75 22.87
CA ILE A 414 27.18 2.72 22.28
C ILE A 414 27.02 4.01 23.06
N LEU A 415 28.09 4.42 23.75
CA LEU A 415 28.12 5.60 24.62
C LEU A 415 28.52 6.88 23.86
N SER A 416 29.24 6.71 22.76
CA SER A 416 29.68 7.77 21.87
C SER A 416 29.71 7.24 20.44
N TRP A 417 29.22 8.04 19.49
CA TRP A 417 29.29 7.77 18.05
C TRP A 417 30.33 8.65 17.34
N TYR A 418 30.79 9.72 18.00
CA TYR A 418 31.74 10.68 17.46
C TYR A 418 32.49 11.36 18.61
N PRO A 419 33.84 11.53 18.53
CA PRO A 419 34.71 11.25 17.38
C PRO A 419 35.08 9.76 17.20
N SER A 420 34.72 8.92 18.15
CA SER A 420 34.97 7.48 18.15
C SER A 420 33.70 6.71 18.52
N ILE A 421 33.59 5.47 18.01
CA ILE A 421 32.52 4.56 18.43
C ILE A 421 32.96 3.84 19.70
N GLU A 422 32.42 4.29 20.83
CA GLU A 422 32.67 3.70 22.14
C GLU A 422 31.56 2.71 22.51
N VAL A 423 31.90 1.43 22.58
CA VAL A 423 31.00 0.36 22.97
C VAL A 423 31.30 -0.10 24.39
N CYS A 424 30.27 -0.41 25.16
CA CYS A 424 30.39 -1.06 26.46
C CYS A 424 29.37 -2.18 26.62
N LEU A 425 29.69 -3.15 27.49
CA LEU A 425 28.72 -4.12 27.96
C LEU A 425 27.69 -3.41 28.84
N TYR A 426 26.42 -3.73 28.63
CA TYR A 426 25.32 -3.20 29.41
C TYR A 426 24.73 -4.25 30.34
N GLU A 427 24.73 -3.94 31.63
CA GLU A 427 24.07 -4.72 32.66
C GLU A 427 22.99 -3.87 33.34
N SER A 428 21.73 -4.32 33.22
CA SER A 428 20.59 -3.62 33.81
C SER A 428 20.33 -4.10 35.24
N ASN A 429 20.27 -3.17 36.19
CA ASN A 429 19.61 -3.37 37.47
C ASN A 429 18.41 -2.41 37.59
N TYR A 430 17.43 -2.75 38.43
CA TYR A 430 16.12 -2.05 38.49
C TYR A 430 16.23 -0.52 38.61
N ASN A 431 17.27 0.01 39.27
CA ASN A 431 17.48 1.45 39.49
C ASN A 431 18.89 1.95 39.16
N LYS A 432 19.77 1.12 38.59
CA LYS A 432 21.16 1.47 38.28
C LYS A 432 21.60 0.82 36.98
N TYR A 433 22.50 1.48 36.27
CA TYR A 433 23.14 0.95 35.08
C TYR A 433 24.62 0.82 35.29
N ASN A 434 25.15 -0.31 34.84
CA ASN A 434 26.57 -0.54 34.79
C ASN A 434 26.98 -0.63 33.33
N PHE A 435 27.90 0.25 32.95
CA PHE A 435 28.59 0.22 31.68
C PHE A 435 30.00 -0.28 31.94
N THR A 436 30.24 -1.55 31.62
CA THR A 436 31.51 -2.23 31.86
C THR A 436 32.20 -2.54 30.54
N ASN A 437 33.48 -2.92 30.59
CA ASN A 437 34.23 -3.35 29.41
C ASN A 437 34.17 -2.35 28.24
N LYS A 438 34.41 -1.06 28.53
CA LYS A 438 34.45 -0.01 27.51
C LYS A 438 35.56 -0.29 26.50
N LYS A 439 35.23 -0.18 25.22
CA LYS A 439 36.14 -0.40 24.08
C LYS A 439 35.84 0.62 22.99
N ILE A 440 36.89 1.07 22.32
CA ILE A 440 36.77 1.88 21.09
C ILE A 440 36.84 0.93 19.90
N ILE A 441 35.86 1.02 19.00
CA ILE A 441 35.75 0.14 17.82
C ILE A 441 36.29 0.82 16.56
N CYS A 442 36.22 2.16 16.51
CA CYS A 442 36.63 2.97 15.37
C CYS A 442 36.95 4.40 15.83
N GLU A 443 37.98 5.00 15.23
CA GLU A 443 38.42 6.39 15.43
C GLU A 443 38.50 7.10 14.06
N GLY A 444 37.99 8.33 13.94
CA GLY A 444 38.36 9.23 12.83
C GLY A 444 37.28 9.61 11.79
N ASN A 445 37.76 10.31 10.74
CA ASN A 445 37.05 11.25 9.85
C ASN A 445 35.91 10.68 8.96
N SER A 446 35.71 9.36 8.90
CA SER A 446 34.68 8.71 8.07
C SER A 446 33.29 8.67 8.73
N LEU A 447 33.22 8.95 10.04
CA LEU A 447 31.96 9.00 10.78
C LEU A 447 31.32 10.37 10.67
N ILE A 448 30.09 10.41 10.15
CA ILE A 448 29.30 11.64 10.13
C ILE A 448 29.03 12.06 11.59
N HIS A 449 29.14 13.35 11.89
CA HIS A 449 28.61 13.91 13.14
C HIS A 449 27.09 13.68 13.21
N THR A 450 26.69 12.52 13.75
CA THR A 450 25.30 12.12 13.87
C THR A 450 24.66 12.81 15.06
N THR A 451 23.48 13.37 14.83
CA THR A 451 22.67 13.99 15.87
C THR A 451 21.67 13.03 16.49
N TRP A 452 21.48 11.85 15.89
CA TRP A 452 20.62 10.76 16.33
C TRP A 452 21.09 9.47 15.65
N VAL A 453 21.07 8.33 16.34
CA VAL A 453 21.31 6.99 15.75
C VAL A 453 20.27 6.00 16.25
N SER A 454 19.78 5.10 15.41
CA SER A 454 18.84 4.05 15.84
C SER A 454 19.45 3.12 16.89
N HIS A 455 18.61 2.31 17.54
CA HIS A 455 19.09 1.07 18.15
C HIS A 455 19.54 0.11 17.05
N GLY A 456 20.44 -0.82 17.39
CA GLY A 456 21.02 -1.76 16.45
C GLY A 456 20.14 -2.98 16.19
N ILE A 457 20.09 -3.42 14.94
CA ILE A 457 19.45 -4.66 14.51
C ILE A 457 20.52 -5.67 14.07
N SER A 458 20.36 -6.94 14.44
CA SER A 458 21.31 -7.99 14.09
C SER A 458 20.85 -8.72 12.82
N ILE A 459 21.74 -8.78 11.83
CA ILE A 459 21.52 -9.38 10.50
C ILE A 459 22.81 -10.10 10.10
N ASN A 460 22.77 -11.40 9.82
CA ASN A 460 23.89 -12.17 9.25
C ASN A 460 25.30 -11.89 9.84
N ASN A 461 25.42 -11.90 11.17
CA ASN A 461 26.66 -11.59 11.91
C ASN A 461 27.12 -10.12 11.90
N GLU A 462 26.24 -9.21 11.47
CA GLU A 462 26.47 -7.78 11.46
C GLU A 462 25.45 -7.09 12.38
N ILE A 463 25.83 -5.94 12.93
CA ILE A 463 24.94 -5.06 13.69
C ILE A 463 24.74 -3.77 12.91
N TRP A 464 23.52 -3.57 12.44
CA TRP A 464 23.13 -2.45 11.59
C TRP A 464 22.50 -1.34 12.41
N PHE A 465 22.92 -0.11 12.12
CA PHE A 465 22.38 1.11 12.69
C PHE A 465 22.09 2.11 11.57
N LEU A 466 21.10 2.96 11.79
CA LEU A 466 20.87 4.11 10.93
C LEU A 466 21.14 5.41 11.69
N GLY A 467 22.21 6.07 11.32
CA GLY A 467 22.58 7.40 11.77
C GLY A 467 21.78 8.48 11.06
N ARG A 468 21.52 9.58 11.75
CA ARG A 468 20.82 10.77 11.24
C ARG A 468 21.55 12.04 11.64
N LYS A 469 21.90 12.84 10.64
CA LYS A 469 22.40 14.21 10.84
C LYS A 469 21.26 15.19 10.65
N THR A 470 21.04 16.04 11.65
CA THR A 470 20.01 17.08 11.65
C THR A 470 20.65 18.41 11.32
N LEU A 471 20.28 18.98 10.18
CA LEU A 471 20.70 20.31 9.76
C LEU A 471 19.64 21.31 10.18
N ARG A 472 20.06 22.41 10.81
CA ARG A 472 19.19 23.47 11.32
C ARG A 472 19.62 24.80 10.72
N LYS A 473 18.72 25.46 10.00
CA LYS A 473 18.95 26.79 9.41
C LYS A 473 17.92 27.77 9.95
N ARG A 474 18.39 28.83 10.60
CA ARG A 474 17.53 29.91 11.07
C ARG A 474 17.26 30.88 9.92
N SER A 475 16.01 31.29 9.73
CA SER A 475 15.67 32.38 8.81
C SER A 475 15.96 33.74 9.45
N TYR A 476 15.86 34.83 8.68
CA TYR A 476 15.93 36.20 9.21
C TYR A 476 14.76 36.52 10.18
N THR A 477 13.63 35.83 10.02
CA THR A 477 12.53 35.79 11.00
C THR A 477 12.81 34.71 12.06
N THR A 478 12.17 34.75 13.25
CA THR A 478 12.39 33.83 14.39
C THR A 478 12.13 32.33 14.13
N ASN A 479 11.94 31.93 12.87
CA ASN A 479 11.63 30.58 12.45
C ASN A 479 12.88 29.71 12.27
N LEU A 480 12.67 28.40 12.30
CA LEU A 480 13.71 27.39 12.12
C LEU A 480 13.32 26.42 11.01
N HIS A 481 14.24 26.21 10.06
CA HIS A 481 14.15 25.15 9.05
C HIS A 481 15.02 23.96 9.46
N ILE A 482 14.47 22.76 9.33
CA ILE A 482 15.14 21.51 9.67
C ILE A 482 15.16 20.56 8.47
N SER A 483 16.31 19.97 8.19
CA SER A 483 16.45 18.87 7.23
C SER A 483 17.28 17.72 7.80
N TYR A 484 17.11 16.53 7.23
CA TYR A 484 17.77 15.30 7.67
C TYR A 484 18.51 14.63 6.52
N THR A 485 19.67 14.08 6.84
CA THR A 485 20.41 13.10 6.03
C THR A 485 20.65 11.85 6.87
N TYR A 486 20.71 10.70 6.23
CA TYR A 486 20.84 9.41 6.88
C TYR A 486 22.07 8.67 6.40
N GLN A 487 22.62 7.80 7.24
CA GLN A 487 23.77 6.98 6.92
C GLN A 487 23.62 5.63 7.61
N TRP A 488 23.82 4.54 6.88
CA TRP A 488 24.00 3.21 7.46
C TRP A 488 25.36 3.13 8.15
N VAL A 489 25.37 2.56 9.34
CA VAL A 489 26.59 2.21 10.07
C VAL A 489 26.47 0.75 10.46
N VAL A 490 27.39 -0.08 9.95
CA VAL A 490 27.34 -1.53 10.14
C VAL A 490 28.59 -1.98 10.85
N LEU A 491 28.43 -2.55 12.05
CA LEU A 491 29.53 -3.06 12.86
C LEU A 491 29.60 -4.58 12.76
N ASP A 492 30.82 -5.11 12.89
CA ASP A 492 31.02 -6.53 13.12
C ASP A 492 30.42 -6.93 14.47
N GLU A 493 29.73 -8.07 14.50
CA GLU A 493 29.09 -8.55 15.72
C GLU A 493 30.09 -8.92 16.83
N LYS A 494 31.34 -9.26 16.48
CA LYS A 494 32.42 -9.44 17.48
C LYS A 494 32.97 -8.12 17.99
N LEU A 495 32.48 -6.99 17.49
CA LEU A 495 32.87 -5.64 17.89
C LEU A 495 34.37 -5.45 17.75
N LYS A 496 34.89 -5.80 16.57
CA LYS A 496 36.29 -5.59 16.22
C LYS A 496 36.50 -4.38 15.32
N SER A 497 35.53 -4.11 14.44
CA SER A 497 35.63 -3.05 13.44
C SER A 497 34.27 -2.54 13.00
N LEU A 498 34.29 -1.35 12.40
CA LEU A 498 33.28 -0.93 11.43
C LEU A 498 33.46 -1.80 10.17
N ILE A 499 32.38 -2.41 9.67
CA ILE A 499 32.41 -3.22 8.43
C ILE A 499 32.18 -2.32 7.22
N LYS A 500 31.11 -1.51 7.29
CA LYS A 500 30.68 -0.68 6.17
C LYS A 500 29.84 0.48 6.65
N SER A 501 29.89 1.58 5.91
CA SER A 501 28.97 2.71 6.08
C SER A 501 28.58 3.31 4.73
N GLU A 502 27.35 3.78 4.59
CA GLU A 502 26.93 4.44 3.35
C GLU A 502 25.81 5.45 3.57
N THR A 503 25.79 6.52 2.77
CA THR A 503 24.71 7.50 2.79
C THR A 503 23.40 6.84 2.36
N PHE A 504 22.38 6.97 3.19
CA PHE A 504 21.08 6.39 2.93
C PHE A 504 20.10 7.45 2.44
N TYR A 505 19.64 7.27 1.20
CA TYR A 505 18.64 8.11 0.58
C TYR A 505 17.26 7.49 0.73
N ILE A 506 16.34 8.25 1.31
CA ILE A 506 14.94 7.89 1.40
C ILE A 506 14.17 8.83 0.49
N GLU A 507 13.36 8.29 -0.43
CA GLU A 507 12.52 9.10 -1.31
C GLU A 507 11.60 10.01 -0.48
N LYS A 508 11.92 11.32 -0.50
CA LYS A 508 11.33 12.31 0.42
C LYS A 508 9.90 12.69 0.11
N LYS A 509 9.26 12.13 -0.93
CA LYS A 509 7.91 12.53 -1.34
C LYS A 509 6.88 12.40 -0.21
N TYR A 510 7.17 11.53 0.79
CA TYR A 510 6.34 11.40 1.99
C TYR A 510 7.10 11.32 3.32
N VAL A 511 8.44 11.28 3.34
CA VAL A 511 9.24 11.09 4.56
C VAL A 511 9.71 12.40 5.18
N ASN A 512 9.27 12.66 6.41
CA ASN A 512 9.77 13.76 7.21
C ASN A 512 11.02 13.37 7.99
N LYS A 513 10.91 12.33 8.83
CA LYS A 513 11.95 11.94 9.78
C LYS A 513 11.92 10.44 10.04
N VAL A 514 13.05 9.75 9.95
CA VAL A 514 13.16 8.36 10.42
C VAL A 514 13.14 8.34 11.95
N SER A 515 12.32 7.45 12.48
CA SER A 515 12.10 7.24 13.90
C SER A 515 12.81 5.99 14.42
N HIS A 516 12.85 4.91 13.64
CA HIS A 516 13.41 3.61 14.05
C HIS A 516 13.63 2.68 12.85
N ILE A 517 14.37 1.59 13.06
CA ILE A 517 14.57 0.51 12.09
C ILE A 517 14.28 -0.84 12.75
N ALA A 518 13.77 -1.81 12.01
CA ALA A 518 13.63 -3.20 12.46
C ALA A 518 14.07 -4.16 11.35
N TYR A 519 14.41 -5.39 11.71
CA TYR A 519 14.66 -6.45 10.74
C TYR A 519 13.48 -7.44 10.73
N ASN A 520 12.89 -7.67 9.56
CA ASN A 520 11.84 -8.67 9.38
C ASN A 520 12.45 -9.93 8.75
N LYS A 521 12.75 -10.92 9.61
CA LYS A 521 13.34 -12.20 9.22
C LYS A 521 12.52 -12.99 8.20
N ASN A 522 11.19 -12.89 8.24
CA ASN A 522 10.33 -13.68 7.36
C ASN A 522 10.31 -13.14 5.92
N LEU A 523 10.56 -11.84 5.77
CA LEU A 523 10.56 -11.15 4.48
C LEU A 523 11.98 -10.79 4.02
N ASP A 524 12.99 -11.19 4.80
CA ASP A 524 14.40 -10.84 4.61
C ASP A 524 14.62 -9.37 4.22
N CYS A 525 14.11 -8.47 5.07
CA CYS A 525 14.15 -7.03 4.80
C CYS A 525 14.33 -6.18 6.06
N ILE A 526 14.99 -5.04 5.87
CA ILE A 526 15.03 -3.94 6.84
C ILE A 526 13.79 -3.08 6.68
N VAL A 527 13.06 -2.89 7.78
CA VAL A 527 11.90 -2.01 7.87
C VAL A 527 12.34 -0.68 8.47
N VAL A 528 12.24 0.40 7.71
CA VAL A 528 12.50 1.77 8.16
C VAL A 528 11.18 2.43 8.53
N TYR A 529 11.07 2.87 9.77
CA TYR A 529 9.90 3.57 10.30
C TYR A 529 10.12 5.08 10.22
N SER A 530 9.24 5.82 9.56
CA SER A 530 9.35 7.28 9.47
C SER A 530 8.05 8.00 9.81
N THR A 531 8.14 9.28 10.20
CA THR A 531 6.99 10.19 10.20
C THR A 531 6.79 10.81 8.81
N CYS A 532 5.54 11.15 8.50
CA CYS A 532 5.12 11.65 7.18
C CYS A 532 4.27 12.92 7.35
N ALA A 533 4.38 13.90 6.44
CA ALA A 533 3.67 15.17 6.58
C ALA A 533 2.15 14.95 6.50
N ASN A 534 1.41 15.44 7.50
CA ASN A 534 -0.05 15.28 7.61
C ASN A 534 -0.56 13.82 7.58
N LYS A 535 0.34 12.84 7.68
CA LYS A 535 0.05 11.40 7.64
C LYS A 535 0.68 10.73 8.87
N CYS A 536 0.18 9.55 9.22
CA CYS A 536 0.74 8.77 10.32
C CYS A 536 2.09 8.16 9.93
N TYR A 537 2.73 7.43 10.86
CA TYR A 537 4.01 6.79 10.59
C TYR A 537 3.95 5.85 9.37
N CYS A 538 5.02 5.83 8.60
CA CYS A 538 5.18 5.05 7.38
C CYS A 538 6.20 3.95 7.62
N GLU A 539 5.95 2.76 7.07
CA GLU A 539 6.87 1.62 7.09
C GLU A 539 7.42 1.44 5.66
N TYR A 540 8.74 1.55 5.51
CA TYR A 540 9.45 1.31 4.25
C TYR A 540 10.21 0.01 4.35
N TYR A 541 9.94 -0.92 3.44
CA TYR A 541 10.55 -2.25 3.43
C TYR A 541 11.65 -2.28 2.36
N TYR A 542 12.86 -2.53 2.82
CA TYR A 542 14.03 -2.66 1.97
C TYR A 542 14.56 -4.08 2.08
N LYS A 543 14.45 -4.87 1.01
CA LYS A 543 15.05 -6.21 0.96
C LYS A 543 16.55 -6.14 1.19
N MET A 544 17.12 -7.20 1.75
CA MET A 544 18.57 -7.31 1.90
C MET A 544 19.29 -7.25 0.55
N GLU A 545 18.74 -7.87 -0.50
CA GLU A 545 19.26 -7.77 -1.87
C GLU A 545 19.43 -6.32 -2.34
N ALA A 546 18.46 -5.44 -2.03
CA ALA A 546 18.52 -4.02 -2.39
C ALA A 546 19.55 -3.22 -1.57
N MET A 547 20.01 -3.77 -0.43
CA MET A 547 21.09 -3.18 0.36
C MET A 547 22.47 -3.52 -0.21
N ASP A 548 22.58 -4.59 -0.99
CA ASP A 548 23.82 -4.98 -1.65
C ASP A 548 24.19 -4.02 -2.80
N ASP A 549 23.19 -3.35 -3.40
CA ASP A 549 23.37 -2.36 -4.47
C ASP A 549 23.89 -0.98 -3.98
N LEU A 550 24.01 -0.77 -2.66
CA LEU A 550 24.56 0.47 -2.12
C LEU A 550 26.08 0.52 -2.32
N MET A 551 26.62 1.71 -2.62
CA MET A 551 28.07 1.93 -2.72
C MET A 551 28.68 2.00 -1.32
N TRP A 552 28.98 0.85 -0.73
CA TRP A 552 29.54 0.78 0.62
C TRP A 552 30.96 1.35 0.69
N PHE A 553 31.21 2.23 1.67
CA PHE A 553 32.56 2.55 2.11
C PHE A 553 32.97 1.56 3.20
N GLU A 554 34.00 0.77 2.94
CA GLU A 554 34.64 -0.17 3.89
C GLU A 554 35.61 0.53 4.83
#